data_AF-A0A2Z5ZIQ4-F1
#
_entry.id   AF-A0A2Z5ZIQ4-F1
#
_cell.length_a   1.000
_cell.length_b   1.000
_cell.length_c   1.000
_cell.angle_alpha   90.00
_cell.angle_beta   90.00
_cell.angle_gamma   90.00
#
_symmetry.space_group_name_H-M   'P 1'
#
loop_
_entity.id
_entity.type
_entity.pdbx_description
1 polymer ?
#
loop_
_entity_poly.entity_id
_entity_poly.type
_entity_poly.pdbx_seq_one_letter_code
_entity_poly.pdbx_strand_id
1 'polypeptide(L)'
;MGYQNEQTIFALSTGLGRAAIAVMRVSGAGSQALLARLCGRLPAPRRAALRRIWANAATQDNLLDEALVLWFPGPNSYTGEDGFELHLHAGPAIIKAVAEALVAGGHALLNPVNLHGEPLPMAVWI
;
A
#
# COMPACT_ATOMS: atom_id res chain seq x y z
N MET A 1 -24.17 -1.44 -13.97
CA MET A 1 -23.02 -2.15 -14.55
C MET A 1 -21.93 -2.15 -13.48
N GLY A 2 -21.93 -3.15 -12.60
CA GLY A 2 -20.99 -3.19 -11.48
C GLY A 2 -19.64 -3.68 -11.97
N TYR A 3 -18.59 -2.87 -11.85
CA TYR A 3 -17.24 -3.38 -11.93
C TYR A 3 -17.00 -4.16 -10.62
N GLN A 4 -17.18 -5.48 -10.65
CA GLN A 4 -16.57 -6.33 -9.61
C GLN A 4 -15.07 -6.27 -9.84
N ASN A 5 -14.42 -5.31 -9.19
CA ASN A 5 -12.98 -5.17 -9.26
C ASN A 5 -12.38 -6.09 -8.21
N GLU A 6 -12.19 -7.37 -8.55
CA GLU A 6 -11.50 -8.36 -7.69
C GLU A 6 -10.01 -8.02 -7.50
N GLN A 7 -9.52 -6.93 -8.09
CA GLN A 7 -8.13 -6.52 -8.09
C GLN A 7 -7.81 -5.64 -6.90
N THR A 8 -6.73 -5.95 -6.20
CA THR A 8 -6.18 -5.03 -5.21
C THR A 8 -5.36 -3.97 -5.93
N ILE A 9 -5.50 -2.73 -5.54
CA ILE A 9 -4.84 -1.58 -6.17
C ILE A 9 -4.02 -0.82 -5.14
N PHE A 10 -2.96 -0.17 -5.58
CA PHE A 10 -2.21 0.74 -4.74
C PHE A 10 -1.72 1.98 -5.47
N ALA A 11 -1.52 3.05 -4.72
CA ALA A 11 -1.02 4.32 -5.22
C ALA A 11 -0.21 5.05 -4.13
N LEU A 12 0.69 5.92 -4.58
CA LEU A 12 1.29 6.93 -3.72
C LEU A 12 0.28 8.07 -3.58
N SER A 13 -0.19 8.32 -2.35
CA SER A 13 -1.22 9.33 -2.06
C SER A 13 -0.64 10.68 -1.62
N THR A 14 0.68 10.76 -1.42
CA THR A 14 1.42 12.01 -1.23
C THR A 14 2.01 12.52 -2.55
N GLY A 15 2.16 13.84 -2.70
CA GLY A 15 2.77 14.43 -3.88
C GLY A 15 4.21 13.97 -4.14
N LEU A 16 4.61 13.98 -5.40
CA LEU A 16 5.98 13.69 -5.82
C LEU A 16 6.88 14.89 -5.45
N GLY A 17 7.88 14.67 -4.59
CA GLY A 17 8.78 15.74 -4.17
C GLY A 17 9.59 15.40 -2.92
N ARG A 18 10.40 16.36 -2.46
CA ARG A 18 11.12 16.23 -1.17
C ARG A 18 10.11 16.30 -0.03
N ALA A 19 9.98 15.21 0.71
CA ALA A 19 9.20 15.12 1.94
C ALA A 19 9.95 14.25 2.95
N ALA A 20 9.50 14.25 4.21
CA ALA A 20 9.97 13.28 5.19
C ALA A 20 9.18 11.95 5.08
N ILE A 21 7.88 12.05 4.83
CA ILE A 21 6.94 10.92 4.81
C ILE A 21 6.25 10.82 3.45
N ALA A 22 6.10 9.60 2.98
CA ALA A 22 5.34 9.21 1.80
C ALA A 22 4.22 8.26 2.23
N VAL A 23 2.97 8.56 1.86
CA VAL A 23 1.84 7.68 2.18
C VAL A 23 1.51 6.86 0.94
N MET A 24 1.62 5.54 1.06
CA MET A 24 1.17 4.59 0.06
C MET A 24 -0.09 3.89 0.55
N ARG A 25 -1.14 3.91 -0.26
CA ARG A 25 -2.44 3.34 0.06
C ARG A 25 -2.72 2.13 -0.79
N VAL A 26 -3.37 1.14 -0.19
CA VAL A 26 -3.77 -0.12 -0.81
C VAL A 26 -5.24 -0.39 -0.50
N SER A 27 -6.01 -0.80 -1.50
CA SER A 27 -7.44 -1.14 -1.38
C SER A 27 -7.78 -2.38 -2.21
N GLY A 28 -8.67 -3.22 -1.71
CA GLY A 28 -9.21 -4.41 -2.39
C GLY A 28 -9.12 -5.68 -1.56
N ALA A 29 -9.73 -6.76 -2.06
CA ALA A 29 -9.89 -8.02 -1.33
C ALA A 29 -8.55 -8.69 -0.90
N GLY A 30 -7.45 -8.41 -1.58
CA GLY A 30 -6.11 -8.93 -1.27
C GLY A 30 -5.33 -8.11 -0.24
N SER A 31 -5.86 -6.97 0.22
CA SER A 31 -5.16 -6.04 1.12
C SER A 31 -4.71 -6.70 2.43
N GLN A 32 -5.54 -7.55 3.04
CA GLN A 32 -5.18 -8.23 4.29
C GLN A 32 -3.98 -9.17 4.10
N ALA A 33 -3.99 -9.96 3.03
CA ALA A 33 -2.93 -10.93 2.71
C ALA A 33 -1.62 -10.21 2.34
N LEU A 34 -1.70 -9.14 1.54
CA LEU A 34 -0.56 -8.29 1.23
C LEU A 34 0.06 -7.68 2.48
N LEU A 35 -0.77 -7.12 3.37
CA LEU A 35 -0.28 -6.52 4.60
C LEU A 35 0.38 -7.54 5.52
N ALA A 36 -0.19 -8.75 5.62
CA ALA A 36 0.43 -9.86 6.35
C ALA A 36 1.78 -10.26 5.74
N ARG A 37 1.88 -10.31 4.41
CA ARG A 37 3.14 -10.61 3.72
C ARG A 37 4.20 -9.54 3.96
N LEU A 38 3.83 -8.26 4.06
CA LEU A 38 4.77 -7.17 4.29
C LEU A 38 5.22 -7.05 5.75
N CYS A 39 4.31 -7.24 6.71
CA CYS A 39 4.53 -6.88 8.12
C CYS A 39 4.38 -8.06 9.10
N GLY A 40 4.02 -9.24 8.62
CA GLY A 40 3.63 -10.39 9.44
C GLY A 40 2.27 -10.15 10.10
N ARG A 41 2.29 -9.58 11.32
CA ARG A 41 1.06 -9.33 12.09
C ARG A 41 0.48 -7.95 11.80
N LEU A 42 -0.77 -7.94 11.38
CA LEU A 42 -1.53 -6.71 11.14
C LEU A 42 -1.66 -5.86 12.42
N PRO A 43 -1.69 -4.52 12.29
CA PRO A 43 -2.16 -3.65 13.36
C PRO A 43 -3.61 -3.96 13.75
N ALA A 44 -4.02 -3.52 14.94
CA ALA A 44 -5.44 -3.48 15.26
C ALA A 44 -6.15 -2.52 14.29
N PRO A 45 -7.39 -2.83 13.87
CA PRO A 45 -8.14 -1.95 12.97
C PRO A 45 -8.13 -0.50 13.43
N ARG A 46 -7.80 0.42 12.51
CA ARG A 46 -7.79 1.88 12.72
C ARG A 46 -6.86 2.33 13.86
N ARG A 47 -5.82 1.56 14.17
CA ARG A 47 -4.75 1.95 15.09
C ARG A 47 -3.42 1.93 14.37
N ALA A 48 -2.73 3.07 14.36
CA ALA A 48 -1.37 3.15 13.86
C ALA A 48 -0.45 2.29 14.71
N ALA A 49 0.45 1.55 14.07
CA ALA A 49 1.49 0.81 14.74
C ALA A 49 2.79 0.87 13.95
N LEU A 50 3.91 1.01 14.66
CA LEU A 50 5.23 0.89 14.05
C LEU A 50 5.46 -0.57 13.62
N ARG A 51 5.89 -0.76 12.38
CA ARG A 51 6.18 -2.07 11.80
C ARG A 51 7.43 -2.00 10.94
N ARG A 52 8.17 -3.10 10.94
CA ARG A 52 9.14 -3.40 9.88
C ARG A 52 8.39 -3.90 8.66
N ILE A 53 8.69 -3.32 7.51
CA ILE A 53 8.13 -3.67 6.21
C ILE A 53 9.19 -4.47 5.46
N TRP A 54 8.86 -5.70 5.10
CA TRP A 54 9.76 -6.62 4.40
C TRP A 54 9.24 -6.88 2.99
N ALA A 55 10.13 -7.27 2.07
CA ALA A 55 9.66 -7.84 0.79
C ALA A 55 8.84 -9.12 1.00
N ASN A 56 9.20 -9.90 2.03
CA ASN A 56 8.44 -11.02 2.55
C ASN A 56 8.75 -11.21 4.05
N ALA A 57 7.79 -10.91 4.91
CA ALA A 57 7.93 -11.02 6.36
C ALA A 57 8.05 -12.46 6.86
N ALA A 58 7.65 -13.45 6.05
CA ALA A 58 7.81 -14.86 6.40
C ALA A 58 9.28 -15.28 6.45
N THR A 59 10.13 -14.69 5.60
CA THR A 59 11.57 -15.00 5.55
C THR A 59 12.43 -13.94 6.23
N GLN A 60 11.96 -12.69 6.31
CA GLN A 60 12.70 -11.57 6.90
C GLN A 60 14.04 -11.26 6.21
N ASP A 61 14.19 -11.61 4.93
CA ASP A 61 15.47 -11.50 4.22
C ASP A 61 15.77 -10.10 3.67
N ASN A 62 14.75 -9.25 3.54
CA ASN A 62 14.89 -7.95 2.89
C ASN A 62 13.99 -6.89 3.55
N LEU A 63 14.57 -6.14 4.49
CA LEU A 63 13.91 -5.01 5.16
C LEU A 63 13.85 -3.82 4.21
N LEU A 64 12.65 -3.34 3.94
CA LEU A 64 12.39 -2.21 3.04
C LEU A 64 12.27 -0.89 3.80
N ASP A 65 11.60 -0.91 4.95
CA ASP A 65 11.40 0.27 5.79
C ASP A 65 11.01 -0.11 7.24
N GLU A 66 11.10 0.84 8.16
CA GLU A 66 10.44 0.82 9.46
C GLU A 66 9.49 2.03 9.54
N ALA A 67 8.19 1.75 9.48
CA ALA A 67 7.17 2.76 9.17
C ALA A 67 5.90 2.58 9.99
N LEU A 68 5.09 3.64 10.07
CA LEU A 68 3.74 3.54 10.62
C LEU A 68 2.83 2.84 9.61
N VAL A 69 2.01 1.93 10.12
CA VAL A 69 1.08 1.14 9.32
C VAL A 69 -0.31 1.24 9.93
N LEU A 70 -1.32 1.44 9.09
CA LEU A 70 -2.73 1.45 9.49
C LEU A 70 -3.51 0.41 8.68
N TRP A 71 -4.34 -0.37 9.38
CA TRP A 71 -5.25 -1.35 8.79
C TRP A 71 -6.70 -0.86 8.82
N PHE A 72 -7.37 -0.89 7.67
CA PHE A 72 -8.75 -0.46 7.48
C PHE A 72 -9.58 -1.62 6.92
N PRO A 73 -10.14 -2.49 7.78
CA PRO A 73 -11.09 -3.49 7.31
C PRO A 73 -12.38 -2.80 6.83
N GLY A 74 -12.90 -3.25 5.70
CA GLY A 74 -14.20 -2.87 5.17
C GLY A 74 -15.35 -3.28 6.11
N PRO A 75 -16.57 -2.73 5.94
CA PRO A 75 -16.95 -1.73 4.93
C PRO A 75 -16.61 -0.28 5.34
N ASN A 76 -16.04 -0.08 6.52
CA ASN A 76 -15.83 1.26 7.09
C ASN A 76 -14.45 1.84 6.71
N SER A 77 -14.11 1.81 5.42
CA SER A 77 -12.87 2.35 4.84
C SER A 77 -13.22 3.42 3.79
N TYR A 78 -12.21 4.08 3.21
CA TYR A 78 -12.44 5.11 2.20
C TYR A 78 -13.17 4.60 0.95
N THR A 79 -12.77 3.41 0.46
CA THR A 79 -13.36 2.75 -0.72
C THR A 79 -14.53 1.84 -0.38
N GLY A 80 -14.75 1.56 0.91
CA GLY A 80 -15.66 0.50 1.37
C GLY A 80 -15.04 -0.91 1.32
N GLU A 81 -13.82 -1.06 0.81
CA GLU A 81 -13.10 -2.34 0.75
C GLU A 81 -12.08 -2.45 1.88
N ASP A 82 -11.52 -3.64 2.05
CA ASP A 82 -10.33 -3.83 2.86
C ASP A 82 -9.16 -3.01 2.31
N GLY A 83 -8.43 -2.31 3.18
CA GLY A 83 -7.31 -1.49 2.76
C GLY A 83 -6.33 -1.17 3.88
N PHE A 84 -5.17 -0.62 3.50
CA PHE A 84 -4.16 -0.19 4.45
C PHE A 84 -3.37 1.01 3.94
N GLU A 85 -2.73 1.70 4.88
CA GLU A 85 -1.78 2.77 4.61
C GLU A 85 -0.40 2.40 5.14
N LEU A 86 0.62 2.68 4.33
CA LEU A 86 2.02 2.65 4.72
C LEU A 86 2.56 4.08 4.73
N HIS A 87 3.02 4.54 5.90
CA HIS A 87 3.56 5.87 6.11
C HIS A 87 5.09 5.78 6.10
N LEU A 88 5.62 5.66 4.89
CA LEU A 88 7.01 5.34 4.59
C LEU A 88 7.92 6.55 4.77
N HIS A 89 9.21 6.31 4.98
CA HIS A 89 10.21 7.34 4.70
C HIS A 89 10.19 7.70 3.22
N ALA A 90 10.12 8.99 2.88
CA ALA A 90 9.90 9.45 1.51
C ALA A 90 11.13 9.36 0.58
N GLY A 91 12.02 8.39 0.81
CA GLY A 91 13.14 8.09 -0.08
C GLY A 91 12.64 7.43 -1.38
N PRO A 92 13.02 7.91 -2.57
CA PRO A 92 12.60 7.30 -3.84
C PRO A 92 12.92 5.80 -3.94
N ALA A 93 14.05 5.36 -3.35
CA ALA A 93 14.43 3.96 -3.28
C ALA A 93 13.44 3.12 -2.43
N ILE A 94 12.99 3.65 -1.29
CA ILE A 94 12.04 2.98 -0.39
C ILE A 94 10.68 2.87 -1.08
N ILE A 95 10.18 3.97 -1.64
CA ILE A 95 8.89 3.99 -2.36
C ILE A 95 8.90 2.97 -3.51
N LYS A 96 9.97 2.94 -4.31
CA LYS A 96 10.14 1.99 -5.42
C LYS A 96 10.19 0.54 -4.92
N ALA A 97 10.98 0.26 -3.89
CA ALA A 97 11.13 -1.09 -3.36
C ALA A 97 9.83 -1.64 -2.74
N VAL A 98 9.08 -0.79 -2.02
CA VAL A 98 7.77 -1.17 -1.48
C VAL A 98 6.76 -1.39 -2.60
N ALA A 99 6.75 -0.54 -3.64
CA ALA A 99 5.90 -0.74 -4.81
C ALA A 99 6.19 -2.07 -5.53
N GLU A 100 7.46 -2.41 -5.70
CA GLU A 100 7.88 -3.71 -6.28
C GLU A 100 7.44 -4.89 -5.41
N ALA A 101 7.54 -4.77 -4.08
CA ALA A 101 7.07 -5.80 -3.16
C ALA A 101 5.55 -6.01 -3.23
N LEU A 102 4.77 -4.93 -3.40
CA LEU A 102 3.32 -5.00 -3.58
C LEU A 102 2.94 -5.73 -4.89
N VAL A 103 3.60 -5.38 -6.00
CA VAL A 103 3.40 -6.05 -7.30
C VAL A 103 3.74 -7.54 -7.21
N ALA A 104 4.88 -7.88 -6.58
CA ALA A 104 5.30 -9.26 -6.40
C ALA A 104 4.34 -10.08 -5.51
N GLY A 105 3.45 -9.43 -4.77
CA GLY A 105 2.42 -10.08 -3.96
C GLY A 105 1.23 -10.61 -4.76
N GLY A 106 1.22 -10.46 -6.09
CA GLY A 106 0.26 -11.10 -6.99
C GLY A 106 -1.18 -10.55 -6.97
N HIS A 107 -1.48 -9.64 -6.03
CA HIS A 107 -2.80 -9.04 -5.88
C HIS A 107 -2.85 -7.58 -6.32
N ALA A 108 -1.70 -6.90 -6.40
CA ALA A 108 -1.63 -5.45 -6.52
C ALA A 108 -1.25 -5.01 -7.94
N LEU A 109 -2.15 -4.30 -8.64
CA LEU A 109 -1.75 -3.52 -9.82
C LEU A 109 -1.15 -2.19 -9.37
N LEU A 110 0.02 -1.85 -9.92
CA LEU A 110 0.49 -0.48 -9.96
C LEU A 110 -0.58 0.32 -10.71
N ASN A 111 -1.19 1.32 -10.07
CA ASN A 111 -1.82 2.40 -10.81
C ASN A 111 -0.92 3.63 -10.69
N PRO A 112 0.19 3.68 -11.46
CA PRO A 112 1.02 4.85 -11.44
C PRO A 112 0.22 5.92 -12.19
N VAL A 113 0.32 7.17 -11.74
CA VAL A 113 0.35 8.27 -12.69
C VAL A 113 1.22 7.81 -13.86
N ASN A 114 0.72 7.82 -15.10
CA ASN A 114 1.50 7.27 -16.22
C ASN A 114 2.88 7.97 -16.24
N LEU A 115 3.91 7.42 -16.88
CA LEU A 115 5.26 8.04 -16.99
C LEU A 115 5.23 9.48 -17.55
N HIS A 116 4.05 9.92 -18.03
CA HIS A 116 3.71 11.24 -18.54
C HIS A 116 2.97 12.18 -17.56
N GLY A 117 2.68 11.77 -16.32
CA GLY A 117 2.12 12.66 -15.29
C GLY A 117 0.58 12.80 -15.26
N GLU A 118 -0.15 12.04 -16.08
CA GLU A 118 -1.61 12.09 -16.11
C GLU A 118 -2.26 11.07 -15.15
N PRO A 119 -3.22 11.49 -14.30
CA PRO A 119 -3.98 10.58 -13.45
C PRO A 119 -5.04 9.83 -14.28
N LEU A 120 -5.07 8.50 -14.16
CA LEU A 120 -6.24 7.72 -14.60
C LEU A 120 -7.39 7.96 -13.61
N PRO A 121 -8.66 7.95 -14.07
CA PRO A 121 -9.83 8.36 -13.28
C PRO A 121 -10.03 7.57 -11.97
N MET A 122 -9.32 6.45 -11.77
CA MET A 122 -9.35 5.63 -10.56
C MET A 122 -8.16 5.86 -9.60
N ALA A 123 -7.05 6.47 -10.06
CA ALA A 123 -5.81 6.63 -9.28
C ALA A 123 -5.90 7.70 -8.19
N VAL A 124 -6.87 8.61 -8.29
CA VAL A 124 -7.13 9.68 -7.30
C VAL A 124 -7.99 9.21 -6.12
N TRP A 125 -8.55 7.99 -6.18
CA TRP A 125 -9.59 7.53 -5.25
C TRP A 125 -9.17 6.41 -4.29
N ILE A 126 -7.87 6.23 -4.04
CA ILE A 126 -7.38 5.45 -2.89
C ILE A 126 -6.46 6.27 -2.00
#